data_AF-A0A433WMS7-F1
#
_entry.id   AF-A0A433WMS7-F1
#
_cell.length_a   1.000
_cell.length_b   1.000
_cell.length_c   1.000
_cell.angle_alpha   90.00
_cell.angle_beta   90.00
_cell.angle_gamma   90.00
#
_symmetry.space_group_name_H-M   'P 1'
#
loop_
_entity.id
_entity.type
_entity.pdbx_description
1 polymer ?
#
loop_
_entity_poly.entity_id
_entity_poly.type
_entity_poly.pdbx_seq_one_letter_code
_entity_poly.pdbx_strand_id
1 'polypeptide(L)'
;MAKNNIGVVKQEIQKLAIGNYKSYPEEYEKAPVDVARNIQSLARGYWDCREYKEVVRDEKLGISLEDYQQWTKEAYSAFMTAQSMN
;
A
#
# COMPACT_ATOMS: atom_id res chain seq x y z
N MET A 1 -9.56 16.43 -13.03
CA MET A 1 -9.97 15.20 -12.32
C MET A 1 -9.98 15.50 -10.83
N ALA A 2 -11.06 15.19 -10.12
CA ALA A 2 -11.18 15.52 -8.71
C ALA A 2 -10.08 14.78 -7.91
N LYS A 3 -9.21 15.53 -7.23
CA LYS A 3 -8.11 15.02 -6.39
C LYS A 3 -8.59 14.25 -5.14
N ASN A 4 -9.90 14.13 -4.94
CA ASN A 4 -10.56 13.44 -3.83
C ASN A 4 -11.48 12.34 -4.37
N ASN A 5 -10.91 11.23 -4.84
CA ASN A 5 -11.66 10.01 -5.04
C ASN A 5 -10.82 8.80 -4.65
N ILE A 6 -11.49 7.69 -4.32
CA ILE A 6 -10.86 6.46 -3.83
C ILE A 6 -9.79 5.95 -4.80
N GLY A 7 -10.00 6.08 -6.12
CA GLY A 7 -9.04 5.65 -7.13
C GLY A 7 -7.71 6.40 -7.06
N VAL A 8 -7.73 7.70 -6.77
CA VAL A 8 -6.50 8.50 -6.58
C VAL A 8 -5.77 8.08 -5.31
N VAL A 9 -6.49 7.93 -4.19
CA VAL A 9 -5.88 7.49 -2.92
C VAL A 9 -5.25 6.11 -3.06
N LYS A 10 -5.97 5.17 -3.68
CA LYS A 10 -5.45 3.84 -4.01
C LYS A 10 -4.15 3.91 -4.79
N GLN A 11 -4.11 4.72 -5.86
CA GLN A 11 -2.90 4.86 -6.68
C GLN A 11 -1.72 5.46 -5.89
N GLU A 12 -1.98 6.41 -4.99
CA GLU A 12 -0.95 6.99 -4.11
C GLU A 12 -0.37 5.94 -3.15
N ILE A 13 -1.23 5.18 -2.46
CA ILE A 13 -0.81 4.08 -1.57
C ILE A 13 -0.02 3.01 -2.33
N GLN A 14 -0.47 2.62 -3.51
CA GLN A 14 0.24 1.63 -4.34
C GLN A 14 1.62 2.11 -4.77
N LYS A 15 1.78 3.40 -5.11
CA LYS A 15 3.09 3.98 -5.45
C LYS A 15 4.04 3.98 -4.25
N LEU A 16 3.54 4.35 -3.06
CA LEU A 16 4.32 4.31 -1.83
C LEU A 16 4.78 2.87 -1.52
N ALA A 17 3.86 1.91 -1.60
CA ALA A 17 4.14 0.50 -1.36
C ALA A 17 5.21 -0.05 -2.32
N ILE A 18 5.07 0.20 -3.64
CA ILE A 18 6.07 -0.21 -4.64
C ILE A 18 7.44 0.42 -4.36
N GLY A 19 7.48 1.69 -3.94
CA GLY A 19 8.71 2.34 -3.50
C GLY A 19 9.37 1.60 -2.34
N ASN A 20 8.57 1.16 -1.36
CA ASN A 20 9.06 0.37 -0.23
C ASN A 20 9.60 -1.00 -0.64
N TYR A 21 8.89 -1.72 -1.52
CA TYR A 21 9.32 -3.02 -2.02
C TYR A 21 10.65 -2.95 -2.77
N LYS A 22 10.88 -1.87 -3.52
CA LYS A 22 12.15 -1.63 -4.22
C LYS A 22 13.30 -1.24 -3.29
N SER A 23 13.00 -0.51 -2.22
CA SER A 23 14.03 -0.03 -1.29
C SER A 23 14.50 -1.09 -0.29
N TYR A 24 13.65 -2.07 0.01
CA TYR A 24 13.92 -3.14 0.98
C TYR A 24 13.56 -4.53 0.40
N PRO A 25 14.10 -4.92 -0.76
CA PRO A 25 13.73 -6.18 -1.42
C PRO A 25 13.88 -7.41 -0.52
N GLU A 26 14.88 -7.40 0.36
CA GLU A 26 15.14 -8.45 1.34
C GLU A 26 13.98 -8.70 2.30
N GLU A 27 13.12 -7.70 2.56
CA GLU A 27 11.91 -7.83 3.38
C GLU A 27 10.75 -8.51 2.64
N TYR A 28 10.83 -8.60 1.32
CA TYR A 28 9.74 -9.08 0.46
C TYR A 28 10.10 -10.28 -0.42
N GLU A 29 11.37 -10.71 -0.37
CA GLU A 29 11.90 -11.96 -0.92
C GLU A 29 12.07 -13.04 0.19
N LYS A 30 11.13 -13.06 1.13
CA LYS A 30 11.10 -14.01 2.27
C LYS A 30 10.06 -15.12 2.06
N ALA A 31 9.92 -16.01 3.04
CA ALA A 31 8.82 -16.97 3.07
C ALA A 31 7.46 -16.25 2.98
N PRO A 32 6.44 -16.82 2.31
CA PRO A 32 5.17 -16.15 2.06
C PRO A 32 4.47 -15.59 3.30
N VAL A 33 4.64 -16.23 4.46
CA VAL A 33 4.07 -15.78 5.74
C VAL A 33 4.72 -14.50 6.24
N ASP A 34 6.05 -14.37 6.09
CA ASP A 34 6.80 -13.20 6.52
C ASP A 34 6.50 -12.01 5.60
N VAL A 35 6.42 -12.27 4.29
CA VAL A 35 6.03 -11.27 3.29
C VAL A 35 4.62 -10.73 3.60
N ALA A 36 3.66 -11.60 3.90
CA ALA A 36 2.30 -11.18 4.24
C ALA A 36 2.26 -10.30 5.50
N ARG A 37 3.04 -10.67 6.53
CA ARG A 37 3.17 -9.89 7.76
C ARG A 37 3.83 -8.53 7.51
N ASN A 38 4.84 -8.48 6.66
CA ASN A 38 5.54 -7.26 6.30
C ASN A 38 4.64 -6.31 5.51
N ILE A 39 3.86 -6.81 4.55
CA ILE A 39 2.84 -6.05 3.81
C ILE A 39 1.79 -5.45 4.75
N GLN A 40 1.29 -6.25 5.71
CA GLN A 40 0.32 -5.76 6.70
C GLN A 40 0.91 -4.69 7.61
N SER A 41 2.16 -4.89 8.06
CA SER A 41 2.87 -3.93 8.90
C SER A 41 3.15 -2.62 8.16
N LEU A 42 3.51 -2.70 6.88
CA LEU A 42 3.71 -1.53 6.02
C LEU A 42 2.42 -0.72 5.86
N ALA A 43 1.31 -1.39 5.51
CA ALA A 43 0.01 -0.74 5.37
C ALA A 43 -0.44 -0.08 6.68
N ARG A 44 -0.18 -0.73 7.82
CA ARG A 44 -0.45 -0.17 9.15
C ARG A 44 0.40 1.08 9.41
N GLY A 45 1.68 1.04 9.05
CA GLY A 45 2.57 2.19 9.13
C GLY A 45 2.03 3.39 8.36
N TYR A 46 1.58 3.19 7.12
CA TYR A 46 0.93 4.25 6.33
C TYR A 46 -0.33 4.78 6.97
N TRP A 47 -1.15 3.90 7.56
CA TRP A 47 -2.40 4.29 8.23
C TRP A 47 -2.16 5.12 9.50
N ASP A 48 -1.18 4.72 10.30
CA ASP A 48 -0.85 5.35 11.58
C ASP A 48 -0.10 6.68 11.38
N CYS A 49 0.59 6.89 10.24
CA CYS A 49 1.35 8.10 9.95
C CYS A 49 0.61 9.14 9.09
N ARG A 50 -0.70 8.96 8.85
CA ARG A 50 -1.49 9.90 8.03
C ARG A 50 -1.55 11.29 8.67
N GLU A 51 -1.44 12.31 7.84
CA GLU A 51 -1.68 13.69 8.25
C GLU A 51 -3.19 13.93 8.45
N TYR A 52 -3.53 14.95 9.26
CA TYR A 52 -4.93 15.32 9.53
C TYR A 52 -5.79 15.48 8.26
N LYS A 53 -5.23 16.08 7.21
CA LYS A 53 -5.93 16.25 5.92
C LYS A 53 -6.28 14.92 5.24
N GLU A 54 -5.44 13.90 5.44
CA GLU A 54 -5.61 12.56 4.87
C GLU A 54 -6.62 11.77 5.69
N VAL A 55 -6.60 11.88 7.02
CA VAL A 55 -7.62 11.30 7.90
C VAL A 55 -9.02 11.82 7.49
N VAL A 56 -9.18 13.14 7.38
CA VAL A 56 -10.46 13.76 6.98
C VAL A 56 -10.89 13.33 5.56
N ARG A 57 -9.95 13.20 4.63
CA ARG A 57 -10.22 12.72 3.27
C ARG A 57 -10.72 11.27 3.31
N ASP A 58 -10.02 10.41 4.04
CA ASP A 58 -10.30 8.98 4.09
C ASP A 58 -11.64 8.72 4.77
N GLU A 59 -11.95 9.41 5.87
CA GLU A 59 -13.26 9.37 6.52
C GLU A 59 -14.40 9.77 5.57
N LYS A 60 -14.23 10.85 4.80
CA LYS A 60 -15.22 11.29 3.81
C LYS A 60 -15.42 10.30 2.67
N LEU A 61 -14.38 9.54 2.34
CA LEU A 61 -14.40 8.54 1.27
C LEU A 61 -14.77 7.14 1.79
N GLY A 62 -14.97 6.97 3.10
CA GLY A 62 -15.24 5.67 3.72
C GLY A 62 -14.06 4.70 3.64
N ILE A 63 -12.83 5.22 3.58
CA ILE A 63 -11.60 4.42 3.49
C ILE A 63 -11.17 3.98 4.89
N SER A 64 -10.84 2.69 4.99
CA SER A 64 -10.48 1.98 6.23
C SER A 64 -9.04 1.45 6.18
N LEU A 65 -8.57 0.89 7.29
CA LEU A 65 -7.25 0.24 7.33
C LEU A 65 -7.21 -0.98 6.40
N GLU A 66 -8.32 -1.70 6.28
CA GLU A 66 -8.49 -2.87 5.43
C GLU A 66 -8.27 -2.51 3.96
N ASP A 67 -8.71 -1.31 3.54
CA ASP A 67 -8.44 -0.80 2.19
C ASP A 67 -6.94 -0.57 1.97
N TYR A 68 -6.25 0.03 2.95
CA TYR A 68 -4.80 0.22 2.89
C TYR A 68 -4.06 -1.11 2.79
N GLN A 69 -4.47 -2.11 3.57
CA GLN A 69 -3.90 -3.46 3.52
C GLN A 69 -4.12 -4.12 2.15
N GLN A 70 -5.35 -4.02 1.63
CA GLN A 70 -5.70 -4.58 0.33
C GLN A 70 -4.92 -3.91 -0.81
N TRP A 71 -4.84 -2.58 -0.84
CA TRP A 71 -4.13 -1.85 -1.90
C TRP A 71 -2.62 -2.09 -1.87
N THR A 72 -2.04 -2.15 -0.67
CA THR A 72 -0.62 -2.49 -0.46
C THR A 72 -0.33 -3.91 -0.96
N LYS A 73 -1.21 -4.88 -0.66
CA LYS A 73 -1.11 -6.25 -1.18
C LYS A 73 -1.25 -6.33 -2.71
N GLU A 74 -2.20 -5.61 -3.30
CA GLU A 74 -2.36 -5.53 -4.76
C GLU A 74 -1.12 -4.96 -5.44
N ALA A 75 -0.51 -3.93 -4.86
CA ALA A 75 0.76 -3.37 -5.32
C ALA A 75 1.89 -4.41 -5.29
N TYR A 76 1.94 -5.26 -4.26
CA TYR A 76 2.94 -6.32 -4.18
C TYR A 76 2.74 -7.36 -5.28
N SER A 77 1.51 -7.84 -5.48
CA SER A 77 1.21 -8.77 -6.57
C SER A 77 1.58 -8.19 -7.94
N ALA A 78 1.25 -6.93 -8.19
CA ALA A 78 1.62 -6.26 -9.43
C ALA A 78 3.14 -6.11 -9.60
N PHE A 79 3.85 -5.78 -8.51
CA PHE A 79 5.30 -5.66 -8.47
C PHE A 79 5.99 -7.00 -8.77
N MET A 80 5.56 -8.10 -8.14
CA MET A 80 6.12 -9.43 -8.37
C MET A 80 5.86 -9.94 -9.79
N THR A 81 4.65 -9.70 -10.33
CA THR A 81 4.37 -10.02 -11.74
C THR A 81 5.31 -9.27 -12.67
N ALA A 82 5.52 -7.96 -12.44
CA ALA A 82 6.45 -7.17 -13.24
C ALA A 82 7.92 -7.63 -13.12
N GLN A 83 8.36 -8.06 -11.94
CA GLN A 83 9.68 -8.65 -11.72
C GLN A 83 9.84 -9.98 -12.47
N SER A 84 8.81 -10.82 -12.48
CA SER A 84 8.85 -12.13 -13.16
C SER A 84 8.87 -12.05 -14.69
N MET A 85 8.51 -10.89 -15.25
CA MET A 85 8.48 -10.64 -16.70
C MET A 85 9.73 -9.92 -17.21
N ASN A 86 10.65 -9.53 -16.33
CA ASN A 86 11.96 -8.94 -16.64
C ASN A 86 13.07 -9.99 -16.55
#